data_AF-A0A8I1A1N0-F1
#
_entry.id   AF-A0A8I1A1N0-F1
#
_cell.length_a   1.000
_cell.length_b   1.000
_cell.length_c   1.000
_cell.angle_alpha   90.00
_cell.angle_beta   90.00
_cell.angle_gamma   90.00
#
_symmetry.space_group_name_H-M   'P 1'
#
loop_
_entity.id
_entity.type
_entity.pdbx_description
1 polymer ?
#
loop_
_entity_poly.entity_id
_entity_poly.type
_entity_poly.pdbx_seq_one_letter_code
_entity_poly.pdbx_strand_id
1 'polypeptide(L)'
;MATRGMFSTSDLKPLLADRGVALSTSQVYRLVVERPERLSLNTLVALMDILDCRMEDLIEPVTATARRRKAAGANETGSVGDHRPKRARIIGTKEP
;
A
#
# COMPACT_ATOMS: atom_id res chain seq x y z
N MET A 1 0.32 2.65 21.09
CA MET A 1 1.22 3.81 20.91
C MET A 1 1.35 4.65 22.15
N ALA A 2 0.28 5.21 22.72
CA ALA A 2 0.36 6.07 23.92
C ALA A 2 1.08 5.42 25.12
N THR A 3 0.86 4.13 25.37
CA THR A 3 1.58 3.35 26.41
C THR A 3 3.10 3.32 26.21
N ARG A 4 3.57 3.61 25.00
CA ARG A 4 4.99 3.68 24.61
C ARG A 4 5.54 5.11 24.61
N GLY A 5 4.77 6.10 25.08
CA GLY A 5 5.14 7.51 25.02
C GLY A 5 5.06 8.13 23.62
N MET A 6 4.43 7.46 22.64
CA MET A 6 4.21 8.00 21.30
C MET A 6 2.83 8.64 21.20
N PHE A 7 2.81 9.94 20.91
CA PHE A 7 1.58 10.75 20.83
C PHE A 7 1.28 11.24 19.41
N SER A 8 2.22 11.04 18.48
CA SER A 8 2.04 11.29 17.06
C SER A 8 2.40 10.05 16.25
N THR A 9 1.74 9.85 15.11
CA THR A 9 2.11 8.78 14.17
C THR A 9 3.52 8.99 13.62
N SER A 10 3.99 10.24 13.54
CA SER A 10 5.35 10.56 13.09
C SER A 10 6.44 9.98 13.99
N ASP A 11 6.13 9.73 15.27
CA ASP A 11 7.09 9.20 16.25
C ASP A 11 7.54 7.77 15.89
N LEU A 12 6.73 7.06 15.09
CA LEU A 12 6.99 5.71 14.62
C LEU A 12 8.06 5.64 13.52
N LYS A 13 8.21 6.72 12.74
CA LYS A 13 9.08 6.77 11.56
C LYS A 13 10.56 6.49 11.89
N PRO A 14 11.21 7.18 12.85
CA PRO A 14 12.61 6.88 13.18
C PRO A 14 12.78 5.46 13.71
N LEU A 15 11.86 4.97 14.54
CA LEU A 15 11.93 3.63 15.12
C LEU A 15 11.81 2.50 14.08
N LEU A 16 11.01 2.73 13.03
CA LEU A 16 10.91 1.82 11.89
C LEU A 16 12.18 1.86 11.04
N ALA A 17 12.77 3.05 10.82
CA ALA A 17 14.01 3.20 10.08
C ALA A 17 15.19 2.48 10.76
N ASP A 18 15.28 2.53 12.09
CA ASP A 18 16.30 1.80 12.88
C ASP A 18 16.22 0.28 12.68
N ARG A 19 15.05 -0.24 12.28
CA ARG A 19 14.80 -1.65 11.96
C ARG A 19 14.87 -1.95 10.45
N GLY A 20 15.39 -1.01 9.66
CA GLY A 20 15.53 -1.15 8.21
C GLY A 20 14.22 -0.95 7.44
N VAL A 21 13.16 -0.43 8.07
CA VAL A 21 11.86 -0.16 7.44
C VAL A 21 11.73 1.34 7.15
N ALA A 22 12.24 1.76 6.00
CA ALA A 22 12.14 3.14 5.55
C ALA A 22 10.76 3.44 4.95
N LEU A 23 9.96 4.25 5.64
CA LEU A 23 8.65 4.73 5.18
C LEU A 23 8.60 6.26 5.16
N SER A 24 7.84 6.81 4.21
CA SER A 24 7.49 8.23 4.20
C SER A 24 6.53 8.56 5.36
N THR A 25 6.44 9.83 5.72
CA THR A 25 5.52 10.29 6.78
C THR A 25 4.06 9.97 6.43
N SER A 26 3.68 10.09 5.15
CA SER A 26 2.33 9.73 4.68
C SER A 26 2.09 8.22 4.74
N GLN A 27 3.09 7.39 4.45
CA GLN A 27 2.97 5.93 4.59
C GLN A 27 2.78 5.53 6.05
N VAL A 28 3.54 6.13 6.97
CA VAL A 28 3.38 5.89 8.41
C VAL A 28 2.01 6.34 8.90
N TYR A 29 1.54 7.52 8.48
CA TYR A 29 0.20 7.99 8.81
C TYR A 29 -0.88 7.00 8.34
N ARG A 30 -0.84 6.59 7.06
CA ARG A 30 -1.81 5.63 6.50
C ARG A 30 -1.76 4.26 7.18
N LEU A 31 -0.56 3.79 7.54
CA LEU A 31 -0.38 2.52 8.26
C LEU A 31 -1.11 2.51 9.61
N VAL A 32 -1.19 3.65 10.29
CA VAL A 32 -1.85 3.77 11.60
C VAL A 32 -3.32 4.14 11.49
N VAL A 33 -3.69 4.98 10.52
CA VAL A 33 -5.04 5.57 10.43
C VAL A 33 -5.97 4.80 9.48
N GLU A 34 -5.43 4.11 8.47
CA GLU A 34 -6.19 3.33 7.51
C GLU A 34 -5.99 1.82 7.73
N ARG A 35 -6.88 1.00 7.16
CA ARG A 35 -6.69 -0.47 7.11
C ARG A 35 -5.85 -0.82 5.87
N PRO A 36 -4.58 -1.26 6.01
CA PRO A 36 -3.76 -1.61 4.86
C PRO A 36 -4.28 -2.88 4.17
N GLU A 37 -4.33 -2.88 2.83
CA GLU A 37 -4.66 -4.10 2.07
C GLU A 37 -3.46 -5.06 1.95
N ARG A 38 -2.24 -4.53 2.08
CA ARG A 38 -0.98 -5.27 1.98
C ARG A 38 0.01 -4.70 2.98
N LEU A 39 0.74 -5.58 3.64
CA LEU A 39 1.79 -5.25 4.60
C LEU A 39 2.96 -6.21 4.41
N SER A 40 4.20 -5.72 4.53
CA SER A 40 5.37 -6.59 4.54
C SER A 40 5.56 -7.23 5.92
N LEU A 41 6.11 -8.45 5.96
CA LEU A 41 6.41 -9.11 7.24
C LEU A 41 7.46 -8.32 8.04
N ASN A 42 8.44 -7.70 7.39
CA ASN A 42 9.45 -6.88 8.06
C ASN A 42 8.79 -5.70 8.79
N THR A 43 7.83 -5.03 8.16
CA THR A 43 7.06 -3.95 8.81
C THR A 43 6.25 -4.49 9.97
N LEU A 44 5.56 -5.63 9.81
CA LEU A 44 4.78 -6.24 10.89
C LEU A 44 5.65 -6.55 12.11
N VAL A 45 6.77 -7.25 11.92
CA VAL A 45 7.70 -7.62 13.01
C VAL A 45 8.28 -6.37 13.66
N ALA A 46 8.64 -5.35 12.87
CA ALA A 46 9.13 -4.09 13.41
C ALA A 46 8.07 -3.37 14.27
N LEU A 47 6.81 -3.37 13.84
CA LEU A 47 5.72 -2.81 14.64
C LEU A 47 5.53 -3.60 15.94
N MET A 48 5.55 -4.93 15.88
CA MET A 48 5.44 -5.77 17.07
C MET A 48 6.57 -5.48 18.06
N ASP A 49 7.80 -5.27 17.61
CA ASP A 49 8.93 -4.93 18.49
C ASP A 49 8.81 -3.50 19.05
N ILE A 50 8.50 -2.51 18.21
CA ILE A 50 8.31 -1.11 18.63
C ILE A 50 7.16 -0.97 19.63
N LEU A 51 6.09 -1.72 19.42
CA LEU A 51 4.88 -1.71 20.24
C LEU A 51 4.87 -2.82 21.30
N ASP A 52 5.92 -3.67 21.36
CA ASP A 52 6.09 -4.88 22.21
C ASP A 52 4.74 -5.43 22.66
N CYS A 53 4.13 -6.01 21.65
CA CYS A 53 2.81 -6.62 21.65
C CYS A 53 2.86 -7.82 20.72
N ARG A 54 1.86 -8.68 20.84
CA ARG A 54 1.80 -9.94 20.10
C ARG A 54 1.14 -9.72 18.75
N MET A 55 1.20 -10.74 17.89
CA MET A 55 0.65 -10.65 16.53
C MET A 55 -0.86 -10.45 16.57
N GLU A 56 -1.52 -11.14 17.49
CA GLU A 56 -2.96 -11.07 17.77
C GLU A 56 -3.44 -9.69 18.23
N ASP A 57 -2.53 -8.85 18.75
CA ASP A 57 -2.86 -7.46 19.12
C ASP A 57 -2.87 -6.52 17.89
N LEU A 58 -2.23 -6.93 16.78
CA LEU A 58 -2.15 -6.16 15.53
C LEU A 58 -3.07 -6.69 14.43
N ILE A 59 -3.22 -8.00 14.33
CA ILE A 59 -3.88 -8.67 13.20
C ILE A 59 -4.88 -9.70 13.72
N GLU A 60 -6.11 -9.59 13.21
CA GLU A 60 -7.14 -10.60 13.38
C GLU A 60 -7.27 -11.42 12.08
N PRO A 61 -7.04 -12.75 12.11
CA PRO A 61 -7.23 -13.59 10.94
C PRO A 61 -8.71 -13.69 10.60
N VAL A 62 -9.07 -13.18 9.43
CA VAL A 62 -10.44 -13.28 8.91
C VAL A 62 -10.52 -14.36 7.82
N THR A 63 -11.59 -15.14 7.82
CA THR A 63 -11.87 -16.06 6.72
C THR A 63 -12.07 -15.25 5.43
N ALA A 64 -11.26 -15.54 4.42
CA ALA A 64 -11.33 -14.83 3.15
C ALA A 64 -12.71 -15.04 2.49
N THR A 65 -13.52 -13.99 2.45
CA THR A 65 -14.70 -13.96 1.59
C THR A 65 -14.24 -13.63 0.17
N ALA A 66 -14.72 -14.40 -0.82
CA ALA A 66 -14.33 -14.20 -2.20
C ALA A 66 -14.73 -12.79 -2.66
N ARG A 67 -13.76 -11.87 -2.75
CA ARG A 67 -13.98 -10.54 -3.31
C ARG A 67 -14.29 -10.73 -4.79
N ARG A 68 -15.55 -10.51 -5.17
CA ARG A 68 -16.00 -10.65 -6.57
C ARG A 68 -15.14 -9.72 -7.42
N ARG A 69 -14.30 -10.27 -8.30
CA ARG A 69 -13.54 -9.46 -9.25
C ARG A 69 -14.57 -8.67 -10.06
N LYS A 70 -14.55 -7.33 -9.95
CA LYS A 70 -15.23 -6.51 -10.95
C LYS A 70 -14.45 -6.72 -12.24
N ALA A 71 -15.08 -7.37 -13.21
CA ALA A 71 -14.57 -7.33 -14.58
C ALA A 71 -14.55 -5.87 -15.01
N ALA A 72 -13.40 -5.39 -15.50
CA ALA A 72 -13.34 -4.11 -16.19
C ALA A 72 -14.25 -4.23 -17.43
N GLY A 73 -15.33 -3.45 -17.48
CA GLY A 73 -16.31 -3.47 -18.57
C GLY A 73 -17.78 -3.56 -18.16
N ALA A 74 -18.12 -3.83 -16.89
CA ALA A 74 -19.53 -3.99 -16.48
C ALA A 74 -20.36 -2.69 -16.45
N ASN A 75 -19.78 -1.55 -16.84
CA ASN A 75 -20.51 -0.29 -17.02
C ASN A 75 -20.18 0.25 -18.42
N GLU A 76 -20.67 -0.43 -19.45
CA GLU A 76 -20.68 0.10 -20.81
C GLU A 76 -21.76 1.17 -20.94
N THR A 77 -21.45 2.39 -20.51
CA THR A 77 -22.05 3.60 -21.09
C THR A 77 -20.96 4.65 -21.21
N GLY A 78 -20.18 4.50 -22.27
CA GLY A 78 -19.08 5.38 -22.62
C GLY A 78 -18.14 4.64 -23.54
N SER A 79 -18.59 4.32 -24.76
CA SER A 79 -17.63 4.01 -25.81
C SER A 79 -16.72 5.24 -25.92
N VAL A 80 -15.41 5.02 -25.81
CA VAL A 80 -14.48 5.95 -26.46
C VAL A 80 -14.89 5.85 -27.92
N GLY A 81 -15.57 6.87 -28.45
CA GLY A 81 -16.09 6.87 -29.81
C GLY A 81 -14.96 6.78 -30.86
N ASP A 82 -14.97 7.64 -31.86
CA ASP A 82 -13.95 7.63 -32.92
C ASP A 82 -12.53 8.00 -32.45
N HIS A 83 -12.34 8.27 -31.16
CA HIS A 83 -11.03 8.55 -30.53
C HIS A 83 -10.25 7.26 -30.24
N ARG A 84 -10.18 6.37 -31.23
CA ARG A 84 -9.31 5.21 -31.18
C ARG A 84 -7.87 5.66 -31.51
N PRO A 85 -6.87 5.34 -30.67
CA PRO A 85 -5.49 5.69 -30.98
C PRO A 85 -5.06 5.06 -32.32
N LYS A 86 -4.56 5.90 -33.23
CA LYS A 86 -4.01 5.46 -34.51
C LYS A 86 -2.75 4.65 -34.25
N ARG A 87 -2.61 3.47 -34.89
CA ARG A 87 -1.41 2.63 -34.76
C ARG A 87 -0.16 3.44 -35.08
N ALA A 88 0.82 3.40 -34.17
CA ALA A 88 2.13 4.00 -34.41
C ALA A 88 2.84 3.26 -35.56
N ARG A 89 3.45 4.02 -36.46
CA ARG A 89 4.37 3.50 -37.48
C ARG A 89 5.80 3.78 -36.99
N ILE A 90 6.53 2.72 -36.67
CA ILE A 90 7.94 2.83 -36.28
C ILE A 90 8.75 2.99 -37.58
N ILE A 91 9.35 4.16 -37.76
CA ILE A 91 10.35 4.41 -38.80
C ILE A 91 11.72 4.34 -38.12
N GLY A 92 12.56 3.43 -38.60
CA GLY A 92 13.93 3.29 -38.10
C GLY A 92 14.71 4.58 -38.33
N THR A 93 15.45 5.02 -37.32
CA THR A 93 16.34 6.18 -37.39
C THR A 93 17.37 5.91 -38.50
N LYS A 94 17.41 6.76 -39.53
CA LYS A 94 18.49 6.72 -40.51
C LYS A 94 19.65 7.52 -39.91
N GLU A 95 20.67 6.83 -39.42
CA GLU A 95 21.93 7.46 -38.98
C GLU A 95 22.66 8.08 -40.18
N PRO A 96 23.21 9.30 -40.02
CA PRO A 96 24.33 9.78 -40.84
C PRO A 96 25.68 9.27 -40.33
#